data_AF-A0AA40EF09-F1
#
_entry.id   AF-A0AA40EF09-F1
#
_cell.length_a   1.000
_cell.length_b   1.000
_cell.length_c   1.000
_cell.angle_alpha   90.00
_cell.angle_beta   90.00
_cell.angle_gamma   90.00
#
_symmetry.space_group_name_H-M   'P 1'
#
loop_
_entity.id
_entity.type
_entity.pdbx_description
1 polymer ?
#
loop_
_entity_poly.entity_id
_entity_poly.type
_entity_poly.pdbx_seq_one_letter_code
_entity_poly.pdbx_strand_id
1 'polypeptide(L)'
;MARISFLLCLITCLLTLLPCTIGVKISEIFTLPAAGTENGGCGDRTDVLNRWLSESVRSVGVAIDAIKDYDNDIRVRKSLASFFRIHNGGKLPATGIRRDGVDDVRNNLQYVKDFFSRRLEGRDALYNPENYWLFCHSNFLKARPTTDTALDYEGNKIVDKETNTEVRIADIPAYVTQLGEELNATPWWAGSSGLNGYFFTENGGNFCDGDNLGLTASIQPLERNSNGQAEEEEEIASIILCPFAFDRSPRPNSYKEANALLSEGKNLADAVPKSATLVHEMFHALRGDAFLAGDNEECKFPSPTSRNSY
;
A
#
# COMPACT_ATOMS: atom_id res chain seq x y z
N MET A 1 -53.63 8.00 22.65
CA MET A 1 -52.99 8.38 21.36
C MET A 1 -51.56 8.93 21.49
N ALA A 2 -51.07 9.33 22.67
CA ALA A 2 -49.71 9.92 22.81
C ALA A 2 -48.51 8.93 22.86
N ARG A 3 -48.73 7.63 23.13
CA ARG A 3 -47.63 6.64 23.26
C ARG A 3 -47.01 6.20 21.93
N ILE A 4 -47.74 6.35 20.82
CA ILE A 4 -47.29 5.93 19.48
C ILE A 4 -46.32 6.97 18.89
N SER A 5 -46.53 8.27 19.15
CA SER A 5 -45.63 9.34 18.67
C SER A 5 -44.23 9.30 19.28
N PHE A 6 -44.09 8.89 20.54
CA PHE A 6 -42.78 8.83 21.21
C PHE A 6 -41.90 7.69 20.65
N LEU A 7 -42.48 6.50 20.42
CA LEU A 7 -41.79 5.36 19.82
C LEU A 7 -41.37 5.64 18.37
N LEU A 8 -42.23 6.30 17.59
CA LEU A 8 -41.89 6.71 16.23
C LEU A 8 -40.72 7.70 16.23
N CYS A 9 -40.75 8.73 17.09
CA CYS A 9 -39.66 9.72 17.17
C CYS A 9 -38.33 9.11 17.64
N LEU A 10 -38.38 8.16 18.59
CA LEU A 10 -37.21 7.41 19.06
C LEU A 10 -36.62 6.53 17.95
N ILE A 11 -37.46 5.84 17.17
CA ILE A 11 -37.04 5.03 16.02
C ILE A 11 -36.44 5.92 14.92
N THR A 12 -37.02 7.09 14.63
CA THR A 12 -36.43 8.04 13.66
C THR A 12 -35.08 8.57 14.15
N CYS A 13 -34.95 8.86 15.46
CA CYS A 13 -33.67 9.27 16.06
C CYS A 13 -32.62 8.14 16.02
N LEU A 14 -33.00 6.90 16.32
CA LEU A 14 -32.12 5.72 16.21
C LEU A 14 -31.73 5.42 14.76
N LEU A 15 -32.63 5.66 13.79
CA LEU A 15 -32.33 5.52 12.36
C LEU A 15 -31.41 6.63 11.84
N THR A 16 -31.44 7.84 12.41
CA THR A 16 -30.46 8.90 12.11
C THR A 16 -29.12 8.72 12.84
N LEU A 17 -29.10 7.91 13.90
CA LEU A 17 -27.89 7.54 14.66
C LEU A 17 -27.23 6.26 14.16
N LEU A 18 -27.85 5.57 13.20
CA LEU A 18 -27.21 4.56 12.37
C LEU A 18 -26.68 5.27 11.12
N PRO A 19 -25.45 5.81 11.11
CA PRO A 19 -24.72 5.80 9.87
C PRO A 19 -24.50 4.32 9.56
N CYS A 20 -25.47 3.69 8.88
CA CYS A 20 -25.17 2.60 7.98
C CYS A 20 -24.39 3.20 6.81
N THR A 21 -23.22 3.77 7.08
CA THR A 21 -22.15 3.74 6.11
C THR A 21 -21.86 2.26 5.98
N ILE A 22 -22.41 1.63 4.96
CA ILE A 22 -21.89 0.35 4.47
C ILE A 22 -20.47 0.71 4.04
N GLY A 23 -19.55 0.63 5.00
CA GLY A 23 -18.14 0.95 4.79
C GLY A 23 -17.59 -0.09 3.84
N VAL A 24 -16.81 0.37 2.87
CA VAL A 24 -16.02 -0.51 2.01
C VAL A 24 -15.21 -1.45 2.90
N LYS A 25 -15.27 -2.74 2.61
CA LYS A 25 -14.47 -3.76 3.30
C LYS A 25 -13.16 -3.97 2.57
N ILE A 26 -12.14 -4.39 3.31
CA ILE A 26 -10.82 -4.68 2.75
C ILE A 26 -10.88 -5.71 1.61
N SER A 27 -11.76 -6.71 1.74
CA SER A 27 -12.00 -7.75 0.74
C SER A 27 -12.77 -7.27 -0.50
N GLU A 28 -13.28 -6.04 -0.52
CA GLU A 28 -13.95 -5.46 -1.69
C GLU A 28 -13.00 -4.66 -2.59
N ILE A 29 -11.78 -4.37 -2.11
CA ILE A 29 -10.76 -3.59 -2.81
C ILE A 29 -9.43 -4.35 -2.98
N PHE A 30 -9.22 -5.40 -2.19
CA PHE A 30 -8.07 -6.30 -2.33
C PHE A 30 -8.54 -7.74 -2.55
N THR A 31 -7.79 -8.45 -3.38
CA THR A 31 -7.83 -9.91 -3.41
C THR A 31 -7.09 -10.46 -2.19
N LEU A 32 -7.78 -11.30 -1.42
CA LEU A 32 -7.21 -11.95 -0.24
C LEU A 32 -6.92 -13.43 -0.54
N PRO A 33 -5.80 -13.98 -0.07
CA PRO A 33 -5.55 -15.42 -0.13
C PRO A 33 -6.67 -16.21 0.56
N ALA A 34 -6.96 -17.41 0.04
CA ALA A 34 -7.97 -18.28 0.63
C ALA A 34 -7.70 -18.53 2.13
N ALA A 35 -8.76 -18.38 2.93
CA ALA A 35 -8.69 -18.51 4.39
C ALA A 35 -8.15 -19.88 4.83
N GLY A 36 -7.31 -19.90 5.87
CA GLY A 36 -6.79 -21.12 6.48
C GLY A 36 -5.55 -21.71 5.81
N THR A 37 -4.93 -21.01 4.85
CA THR A 37 -3.66 -21.43 4.25
C THR A 37 -2.48 -20.80 5.01
N GLU A 38 -1.42 -21.57 5.26
CA GLU A 38 -0.13 -21.08 5.81
C GLU A 38 0.64 -20.18 4.82
N ASN A 39 -0.05 -19.60 3.84
CA ASN A 39 0.50 -18.94 2.66
C ASN A 39 0.18 -17.44 2.70
N GLY A 40 0.63 -16.76 3.76
CA GLY A 40 0.54 -15.30 3.87
C GLY A 40 -0.86 -14.74 4.14
N GLY A 41 -1.86 -15.59 4.39
CA GLY A 41 -3.24 -15.17 4.60
C GLY A 41 -3.43 -14.27 5.82
N CYS A 42 -4.46 -13.42 5.78
CA CYS A 42 -4.76 -12.47 6.85
C CYS A 42 -5.60 -13.01 8.01
N GLY A 43 -6.10 -14.25 7.91
CA GLY A 43 -6.76 -14.96 9.00
C GLY A 43 -7.82 -14.11 9.75
N ASP A 44 -7.67 -14.03 11.07
CA ASP A 44 -8.53 -13.28 11.99
C ASP A 44 -8.27 -11.76 12.01
N ARG A 45 -7.29 -11.26 11.23
CA ARG A 45 -6.94 -9.83 11.18
C ARG A 45 -7.90 -8.99 10.34
N THR A 46 -8.87 -9.61 9.67
CA THR A 46 -9.80 -8.92 8.76
C THR A 46 -10.56 -7.76 9.44
N ASP A 47 -10.96 -7.92 10.71
CA ASP A 47 -11.63 -6.84 11.46
C ASP A 47 -10.69 -5.69 11.80
N VAL A 48 -9.41 -5.98 12.03
CA VAL A 48 -8.37 -4.96 12.22
C VAL A 48 -8.15 -4.21 10.90
N LEU A 49 -8.04 -4.93 9.79
CA LEU A 49 -7.84 -4.35 8.46
C LEU A 49 -9.02 -3.47 8.01
N ASN A 50 -10.26 -3.88 8.27
CA ASN A 50 -11.43 -3.05 7.98
C ASN A 50 -11.44 -1.74 8.80
N ARG A 51 -10.95 -1.79 10.05
CA ARG A 51 -10.75 -0.58 10.85
C ARG A 51 -9.61 0.27 10.30
N TRP A 52 -8.48 -0.31 9.94
CA TRP A 52 -7.37 0.40 9.32
C TRP A 52 -7.81 1.08 8.03
N LEU A 53 -8.56 0.40 7.16
CA LEU A 53 -9.13 0.98 5.96
C LEU A 53 -10.01 2.20 6.27
N SER A 54 -10.94 2.07 7.22
CA SER A 54 -11.81 3.18 7.62
C SER A 54 -11.04 4.37 8.18
N GLU A 55 -10.01 4.11 9.00
CA GLU A 55 -9.12 5.13 9.55
C GLU A 55 -8.28 5.81 8.45
N SER A 56 -7.78 5.04 7.49
CA SER A 56 -7.00 5.52 6.34
C SER A 56 -7.83 6.43 5.44
N VAL A 57 -9.05 6.03 5.06
CA VAL A 57 -9.97 6.88 4.28
C VAL A 57 -10.22 8.21 4.98
N ARG A 58 -10.49 8.17 6.30
CA ARG A 58 -10.73 9.37 7.09
C ARG A 58 -9.49 10.26 7.16
N SER A 59 -8.33 9.70 7.46
CA SER A 59 -7.08 10.45 7.63
C SER A 59 -6.64 11.12 6.34
N VAL A 60 -6.60 10.37 5.24
CA VAL A 60 -6.27 10.89 3.91
C VAL A 60 -7.30 11.95 3.48
N GLY A 61 -8.59 11.74 3.77
CA GLY A 61 -9.63 12.74 3.54
C GLY A 61 -9.39 14.05 4.28
N VAL A 62 -9.05 13.99 5.58
CA VAL A 62 -8.71 15.17 6.39
C VAL A 62 -7.50 15.89 5.83
N ALA A 63 -6.46 15.17 5.39
CA ALA A 63 -5.27 15.77 4.79
C ALA A 63 -5.60 16.50 3.48
N ILE A 64 -6.39 15.89 2.59
CA ILE A 64 -6.85 16.51 1.34
C ILE A 64 -7.65 17.79 1.62
N ASP A 65 -8.58 17.74 2.57
CA ASP A 65 -9.40 18.91 2.91
C ASP A 65 -8.57 20.02 3.56
N ALA A 66 -7.57 19.68 4.38
CA ALA A 66 -6.62 20.64 4.91
C ALA A 66 -5.81 21.32 3.79
N ILE A 67 -5.34 20.55 2.79
CA ILE A 67 -4.60 21.11 1.64
C ILE A 67 -5.46 22.09 0.83
N LYS A 68 -6.77 21.87 0.71
CA LYS A 68 -7.68 22.83 0.06
C LYS A 68 -7.68 24.19 0.74
N ASP A 69 -7.39 24.23 2.05
CA ASP A 69 -7.30 25.46 2.84
C ASP A 69 -5.88 26.06 2.90
N TYR A 70 -4.97 25.66 2.00
CA TYR A 70 -3.59 26.16 1.93
C TYR A 70 -3.50 27.69 2.03
N ASP A 71 -4.38 28.41 1.33
CA ASP A 71 -4.36 29.87 1.26
C ASP A 71 -4.86 30.58 2.53
N ASN A 72 -5.48 29.86 3.47
CA ASN A 72 -5.98 30.44 4.71
C ASN A 72 -5.33 29.85 5.97
N ASP A 73 -4.77 28.64 5.92
CA ASP A 73 -4.12 28.01 7.07
C ASP A 73 -2.59 27.94 6.95
N ILE A 74 -1.89 28.78 7.73
CA ILE A 74 -0.43 28.78 7.79
C ILE A 74 0.16 27.45 8.29
N ARG A 75 -0.59 26.67 9.08
CA ARG A 75 -0.16 25.36 9.57
C ARG A 75 -0.05 24.38 8.41
N VAL A 76 -1.01 24.39 7.48
CA VAL A 76 -0.97 23.57 6.26
C VAL A 76 0.27 23.88 5.43
N ARG A 77 0.58 25.16 5.23
CA ARG A 77 1.80 25.57 4.50
C ARG A 77 3.07 25.09 5.20
N LYS A 78 3.13 25.22 6.53
CA LYS A 78 4.27 24.74 7.32
C LYS A 78 4.41 23.22 7.26
N SER A 79 3.31 22.48 7.32
CA SER A 79 3.32 21.02 7.15
C SER A 79 3.83 20.62 5.78
N LEU A 80 3.32 21.23 4.70
CA LEU A 80 3.78 20.93 3.34
C LEU A 80 5.26 21.28 3.12
N ALA A 81 5.74 22.37 3.70
CA ALA A 81 7.16 22.70 3.69
C ALA A 81 8.01 21.71 4.49
N SER A 82 7.49 21.20 5.61
CA SER A 82 8.22 20.29 6.50
C SER A 82 8.34 18.89 5.91
N PHE A 83 7.23 18.34 5.40
CA PHE A 83 7.18 16.96 4.92
C PHE A 83 7.54 16.81 3.44
N PHE A 84 7.11 17.76 2.60
CA PHE A 84 7.26 17.65 1.15
C PHE A 84 8.23 18.68 0.56
N ARG A 85 8.92 19.46 1.42
CA ARG A 85 9.88 20.51 1.02
C ARG A 85 9.29 21.58 0.08
N ILE A 86 7.97 21.74 0.07
CA ILE A 86 7.30 22.77 -0.72
C ILE A 86 7.45 24.11 -0.01
N HIS A 87 8.27 25.00 -0.56
CA HIS A 87 8.60 26.29 0.08
C HIS A 87 7.35 27.13 0.43
N ASN A 88 7.29 27.63 1.67
CA ASN A 88 6.21 28.49 2.14
C ASN A 88 6.45 29.96 1.78
N GLY A 89 6.10 30.34 0.55
CA GLY A 89 6.13 31.73 0.07
C GLY A 89 4.80 32.49 0.22
N GLY A 90 3.97 32.15 1.21
CA GLY A 90 2.64 32.76 1.37
C GLY A 90 1.55 32.07 0.53
N LYS A 91 0.59 32.82 -0.01
CA LYS A 91 -0.49 32.27 -0.85
C LYS A 91 0.06 31.53 -2.07
N LEU A 92 -0.69 30.53 -2.52
CA LEU A 92 -0.35 29.71 -3.68
C LEU A 92 -0.41 30.58 -4.95
N PRO A 93 0.58 30.50 -5.84
CA PRO A 93 0.52 31.24 -7.09
C PRO A 93 -0.50 30.56 -8.03
N ALA A 94 -0.96 31.29 -9.04
CA ALA A 94 -1.89 30.73 -10.03
C ALA A 94 -1.27 29.55 -10.81
N THR A 95 0.04 29.59 -11.07
CA THR A 95 0.81 28.57 -11.80
C THR A 95 2.24 28.44 -11.24
N GLY A 96 2.94 27.38 -11.65
CA GLY A 96 4.37 27.15 -11.41
C GLY A 96 4.67 26.10 -10.34
N ILE A 97 5.95 25.75 -10.19
CA ILE A 97 6.42 24.57 -9.42
C ILE A 97 5.79 24.41 -8.03
N ARG A 98 5.57 25.50 -7.30
CA ARG A 98 4.93 25.43 -5.97
C ARG A 98 3.45 25.04 -6.05
N ARG A 99 2.72 25.56 -7.05
CA ARG A 99 1.33 25.17 -7.34
C ARG A 99 1.30 23.69 -7.71
N ASP A 100 2.15 23.30 -8.65
CA ASP A 100 2.23 21.93 -9.18
C ASP A 100 2.54 20.95 -8.04
N GLY A 101 3.54 21.23 -7.20
CA GLY A 101 3.87 20.37 -6.05
C GLY A 101 2.75 20.24 -5.02
N VAL A 102 1.97 21.30 -4.76
CA VAL A 102 0.79 21.20 -3.85
C VAL A 102 -0.31 20.37 -4.49
N ASP A 103 -0.58 20.58 -5.78
CA ASP A 103 -1.56 19.78 -6.51
C ASP A 103 -1.12 18.31 -6.61
N ASP A 104 0.17 18.03 -6.80
CA ASP A 104 0.73 16.67 -6.83
C ASP A 104 0.54 15.94 -5.50
N VAL A 105 0.85 16.57 -4.36
CA VAL A 105 0.61 15.97 -3.04
C VAL A 105 -0.88 15.67 -2.86
N ARG A 106 -1.75 16.62 -3.22
CA ARG A 106 -3.20 16.43 -3.11
C ARG A 106 -3.69 15.29 -4.02
N ASN A 107 -3.21 15.23 -5.26
CA ASN A 107 -3.63 14.24 -6.25
C ASN A 107 -3.16 12.84 -5.85
N ASN A 108 -1.93 12.69 -5.35
CA ASN A 108 -1.44 11.41 -4.84
C ASN A 108 -2.26 10.92 -3.64
N LEU A 109 -2.58 11.81 -2.68
CA LEU A 109 -3.51 11.48 -1.60
C LEU A 109 -4.90 11.10 -2.14
N GLN A 110 -5.38 11.78 -3.18
CA GLN A 110 -6.68 11.50 -3.77
C GLN A 110 -6.71 10.11 -4.44
N TYR A 111 -5.65 9.68 -5.13
CA TYR A 111 -5.57 8.33 -5.69
C TYR A 111 -5.71 7.25 -4.61
N VAL A 112 -4.96 7.38 -3.50
CA VAL A 112 -5.06 6.45 -2.35
C VAL A 112 -6.47 6.47 -1.75
N LYS A 113 -7.07 7.65 -1.57
CA LYS A 113 -8.44 7.77 -1.06
C LYS A 113 -9.46 7.12 -1.99
N ASP A 114 -9.33 7.32 -3.30
CA ASP A 114 -10.24 6.78 -4.30
C ASP A 114 -10.16 5.25 -4.33
N PHE A 115 -8.95 4.70 -4.24
CA PHE A 115 -8.74 3.26 -4.08
C PHE A 115 -9.44 2.73 -2.83
N PHE A 116 -9.12 3.27 -1.65
CA PHE A 116 -9.70 2.81 -0.38
C PHE A 116 -11.22 3.00 -0.28
N SER A 117 -11.76 3.97 -1.00
CA SER A 117 -13.20 4.23 -1.03
C SER A 117 -13.92 3.43 -2.13
N ARG A 118 -13.21 2.55 -2.85
CA ARG A 118 -13.72 1.81 -4.01
C ARG A 118 -14.45 2.73 -4.98
N ARG A 119 -13.81 3.84 -5.35
CA ARG A 119 -14.40 4.82 -6.26
C ARG A 119 -14.82 4.13 -7.56
N LEU A 120 -16.04 4.40 -7.99
CA LEU A 120 -16.57 3.90 -9.25
C LEU A 120 -16.42 4.94 -10.36
N GLU A 121 -16.12 4.47 -11.57
CA GLU A 121 -16.23 5.24 -12.80
C GLU A 121 -17.33 4.60 -13.66
N GLY A 122 -18.52 5.23 -13.65
CA GLY A 122 -19.72 4.59 -14.19
C GLY A 122 -20.21 3.45 -13.29
N ARG A 123 -20.10 2.20 -13.76
CA ARG A 123 -20.49 0.99 -13.00
C ARG A 123 -19.30 0.21 -12.48
N ASP A 124 -18.11 0.49 -12.98
CA ASP A 124 -16.91 -0.29 -12.70
C ASP A 124 -16.07 0.41 -11.63
N ALA A 125 -15.32 -0.37 -10.86
CA ALA A 125 -14.35 0.19 -9.93
C ALA A 125 -13.20 0.83 -10.72
N LEU A 126 -12.74 2.00 -10.28
CA LEU A 126 -11.61 2.69 -10.92
C LEU A 126 -10.33 1.84 -10.90
N TYR A 127 -10.20 0.97 -9.90
CA TYR A 127 -9.09 0.03 -9.74
C TYR A 127 -9.64 -1.39 -9.70
N ASN A 128 -9.06 -2.30 -10.50
CA ASN A 128 -9.44 -3.71 -10.51
C ASN A 128 -8.83 -4.44 -9.30
N PRO A 129 -9.62 -4.96 -8.35
CA PRO A 129 -9.09 -5.68 -7.18
C PRO A 129 -8.23 -6.90 -7.50
N GLU A 130 -8.34 -7.48 -8.71
CA GLU A 130 -7.51 -8.61 -9.15
C GLU A 130 -6.03 -8.22 -9.30
N ASN A 131 -5.75 -6.94 -9.55
CA ASN A 131 -4.39 -6.39 -9.67
C ASN A 131 -3.79 -6.00 -8.31
N TYR A 132 -4.53 -6.14 -7.21
CA TYR A 132 -4.11 -5.74 -5.87
C TYR A 132 -4.37 -6.83 -4.85
N TRP A 133 -3.29 -7.47 -4.39
CA TRP A 133 -3.37 -8.51 -3.38
C TRP A 133 -2.97 -7.99 -2.01
N LEU A 134 -3.58 -8.54 -0.96
CA LEU A 134 -3.23 -8.22 0.42
C LEU A 134 -2.93 -9.49 1.23
N PHE A 135 -1.70 -9.54 1.72
CA PHE A 135 -1.14 -10.57 2.57
C PHE A 135 -0.82 -10.01 3.96
N CYS A 136 -0.80 -10.88 4.97
CA CYS A 136 -0.41 -10.55 6.33
C CYS A 136 0.86 -11.29 6.82
N HIS A 137 1.57 -11.92 5.88
CA HIS A 137 2.91 -12.46 6.07
C HIS A 137 3.54 -12.70 4.70
N SER A 138 4.87 -12.64 4.62
CA SER A 138 5.64 -12.95 3.41
C SER A 138 5.81 -14.44 3.11
N ASN A 139 5.39 -15.35 3.99
CA ASN A 139 5.79 -16.77 3.91
C ASN A 139 5.16 -17.55 2.74
N PHE A 140 4.25 -16.94 1.97
CA PHE A 140 3.73 -17.46 0.71
C PHE A 140 4.77 -17.45 -0.42
N LEU A 141 5.76 -16.56 -0.32
CA LEU A 141 6.88 -16.47 -1.24
C LEU A 141 7.88 -17.61 -0.96
N LYS A 142 8.10 -18.46 -1.96
CA LYS A 142 9.04 -19.59 -1.87
C LYS A 142 10.24 -19.36 -2.78
N ALA A 143 11.43 -19.35 -2.20
CA ALA A 143 12.67 -19.17 -2.96
C ALA A 143 12.81 -20.26 -4.03
N ARG A 144 13.27 -19.86 -5.21
CA ARG A 144 13.58 -20.72 -6.34
C ARG A 144 15.02 -20.48 -6.80
N PRO A 145 15.79 -21.53 -7.12
CA PRO A 145 17.04 -21.37 -7.85
C PRO A 145 16.80 -20.74 -9.23
N THR A 146 17.71 -19.90 -9.70
CA THR A 146 17.62 -19.32 -11.06
C THR A 146 17.73 -20.38 -12.17
N THR A 147 18.22 -21.58 -11.84
CA THR A 147 18.28 -22.74 -12.73
C THR A 147 16.97 -23.53 -12.81
N ASP A 148 15.99 -23.25 -11.96
CA ASP A 148 14.67 -23.88 -12.03
C ASP A 148 13.95 -23.46 -13.31
N THR A 149 13.08 -24.35 -13.79
CA THR A 149 12.16 -24.07 -14.90
C THR A 149 11.18 -22.98 -14.51
N ALA A 150 11.05 -21.95 -15.34
CA ALA A 150 10.08 -20.89 -15.17
C ALA A 150 8.65 -21.43 -15.28
N LEU A 151 7.75 -20.81 -14.53
CA LEU A 151 6.34 -21.15 -14.47
C LEU A 151 5.53 -19.96 -14.99
N ASP A 152 4.44 -20.23 -15.70
CA ASP A 152 3.49 -19.22 -16.15
C ASP A 152 2.46 -18.86 -15.06
N TYR A 153 1.55 -17.94 -15.37
CA TYR A 153 0.46 -17.48 -14.49
C TYR A 153 -0.56 -18.59 -14.16
N GLU A 154 -0.55 -19.72 -14.86
CA GLU A 154 -1.35 -20.90 -14.49
C GLU A 154 -0.56 -21.87 -13.59
N GLY A 155 0.73 -21.59 -13.32
CA GLY A 155 1.64 -22.43 -12.57
C GLY A 155 2.23 -23.58 -13.38
N ASN A 156 2.05 -23.56 -14.70
CA ASN A 156 2.54 -24.58 -15.60
C ASN A 156 3.96 -24.23 -16.10
N LYS A 157 4.79 -25.25 -16.36
CA LYS A 157 6.16 -25.05 -16.88
C LYS A 157 6.17 -24.39 -18.25
N ILE A 158 7.03 -23.39 -18.43
CA ILE A 158 7.26 -22.75 -19.73
C ILE A 158 8.24 -23.61 -20.54
N VAL A 159 7.85 -23.93 -21.78
CA VAL A 159 8.63 -24.75 -22.72
C VAL A 159 8.67 -24.02 -24.05
N ASP A 160 9.88 -23.79 -24.55
CA ASP A 160 10.09 -23.22 -25.88
C ASP A 160 9.64 -24.24 -26.94
N LYS A 161 8.69 -23.87 -27.80
CA LYS A 161 8.10 -24.81 -28.76
C LYS A 161 9.04 -25.17 -29.92
N GLU A 162 10.01 -24.31 -30.23
CA GLU A 162 10.93 -24.55 -31.35
C GLU A 162 12.00 -25.58 -30.99
N THR A 163 12.52 -25.47 -29.77
CA THR A 163 13.59 -26.32 -29.24
C THR A 163 13.06 -27.48 -28.40
N ASN A 164 11.79 -27.41 -27.97
CA ASN A 164 11.15 -28.35 -27.04
C ASN A 164 11.92 -28.51 -25.73
N THR A 165 12.53 -27.42 -25.25
CA THR A 165 13.27 -27.38 -23.98
C THR A 165 12.58 -26.50 -22.95
N GLU A 166 12.67 -26.89 -21.69
CA GLU A 166 12.20 -26.09 -20.55
C GLU A 166 12.98 -24.77 -20.45
N VAL A 167 12.27 -23.65 -20.35
CA VAL A 167 12.87 -22.32 -20.18
C VAL A 167 13.20 -22.11 -18.71
N ARG A 168 14.45 -21.79 -18.37
CA ARG A 168 14.85 -21.54 -16.97
C ARG A 168 14.57 -20.09 -16.60
N ILE A 169 14.42 -19.83 -15.30
CA ILE A 169 14.26 -18.46 -14.76
C ILE A 169 15.40 -17.54 -15.23
N ALA A 170 16.64 -18.03 -15.19
CA ALA A 170 17.83 -17.27 -15.63
C ALA A 170 17.86 -16.97 -17.14
N ASP A 171 17.05 -17.63 -17.95
CA ASP A 171 17.06 -17.47 -19.40
C ASP A 171 16.02 -16.43 -19.86
N ILE A 172 15.19 -15.90 -18.95
CA ILE A 172 14.19 -14.87 -19.24
C ILE A 172 14.83 -13.48 -19.11
N PRO A 173 14.97 -12.68 -20.19
CA PRO A 173 15.72 -11.42 -20.16
C PRO A 173 15.23 -10.41 -19.11
N ALA A 174 13.92 -10.33 -18.89
CA ALA A 174 13.37 -9.43 -17.89
C ALA A 174 13.73 -9.86 -16.46
N TYR A 175 13.72 -11.16 -16.17
CA TYR A 175 14.13 -11.68 -14.87
C TYR A 175 15.61 -11.50 -14.62
N VAL A 176 16.45 -11.62 -15.65
CA VAL A 176 17.87 -11.28 -15.55
C VAL A 176 18.06 -9.81 -15.20
N THR A 177 17.23 -8.92 -15.75
CA THR A 177 17.25 -7.49 -15.43
C THR A 177 16.88 -7.27 -13.97
N GLN A 178 15.76 -7.81 -13.50
CA GLN A 178 15.30 -7.68 -12.10
C GLN A 178 16.29 -8.29 -11.09
N LEU A 179 16.88 -9.46 -11.41
CA LEU A 179 17.94 -10.08 -10.60
C LEU A 179 19.21 -9.22 -10.52
N GLY A 180 19.39 -8.28 -11.45
CA GLY A 180 20.52 -7.35 -11.46
C GLY A 180 20.28 -6.05 -10.68
N GLU A 181 19.06 -5.78 -10.24
CA GLU A 181 18.71 -4.54 -9.54
C GLU A 181 19.18 -4.54 -8.08
N GLU A 182 19.10 -5.69 -7.42
CA GLU A 182 19.57 -5.88 -6.04
C GLU A 182 20.76 -6.83 -5.96
N LEU A 183 21.70 -6.54 -5.06
CA LEU A 183 22.78 -7.46 -4.73
C LEU A 183 22.19 -8.70 -4.02
N ASN A 184 22.49 -9.89 -4.54
CA ASN A 184 21.97 -11.18 -4.03
C ASN A 184 20.46 -11.41 -4.23
N ALA A 185 19.83 -10.72 -5.19
CA ALA A 185 18.44 -10.98 -5.54
C ALA A 185 18.18 -12.48 -5.79
N THR A 186 17.12 -13.00 -5.17
CA THR A 186 16.66 -14.38 -5.35
C THR A 186 15.27 -14.34 -5.98
N PRO A 187 14.94 -15.26 -6.91
CA PRO A 187 13.56 -15.41 -7.39
C PRO A 187 12.69 -16.05 -6.30
N TRP A 188 11.58 -15.40 -5.99
CA TRP A 188 10.58 -15.87 -5.05
C TRP A 188 9.26 -16.14 -5.75
N TRP A 189 8.80 -17.39 -5.72
CA TRP A 189 7.56 -17.81 -6.34
C TRP A 189 6.36 -17.62 -5.41
N ALA A 190 5.32 -16.93 -5.87
CA ALA A 190 4.11 -16.64 -5.09
C ALA A 190 3.02 -17.72 -5.15
N GLY A 191 3.09 -18.68 -6.09
CA GLY A 191 1.94 -19.54 -6.46
C GLY A 191 1.32 -20.42 -5.36
N SER A 192 1.93 -20.51 -4.18
CA SER A 192 1.29 -21.14 -3.02
C SER A 192 0.03 -20.38 -2.54
N SER A 193 -0.08 -19.09 -2.84
CA SER A 193 -1.22 -18.25 -2.45
C SER A 193 -2.39 -18.25 -3.43
N GLY A 194 -2.22 -18.86 -4.61
CA GLY A 194 -3.12 -18.68 -5.74
C GLY A 194 -2.76 -17.50 -6.66
N LEU A 195 -1.78 -16.67 -6.27
CA LEU A 195 -1.15 -15.69 -7.15
C LEU A 195 0.12 -16.30 -7.76
N ASN A 196 0.09 -16.56 -9.07
CA ASN A 196 1.19 -17.18 -9.78
C ASN A 196 2.07 -16.11 -10.45
N GLY A 197 3.26 -15.90 -9.90
CA GLY A 197 4.25 -14.98 -10.43
C GLY A 197 5.51 -14.97 -9.57
N TYR A 198 6.52 -14.26 -10.05
CA TYR A 198 7.80 -14.13 -9.36
C TYR A 198 7.98 -12.73 -8.78
N PHE A 199 8.66 -12.67 -7.65
CA PHE A 199 9.19 -11.47 -7.03
C PHE A 199 10.70 -11.63 -6.86
N PHE A 200 11.47 -10.58 -7.12
CA PHE A 200 12.93 -10.66 -7.11
C PHE A 200 13.50 -9.72 -6.07
N THR A 201 14.06 -10.29 -5.00
CA THR A 201 14.66 -9.52 -3.91
C THR A 201 15.61 -10.39 -3.11
N GLU A 202 16.51 -9.78 -2.34
CA GLU A 202 17.32 -10.49 -1.34
C GLU A 202 16.43 -11.19 -0.28
N ASN A 203 15.39 -10.52 0.21
CA ASN A 203 14.54 -11.01 1.32
C ASN A 203 13.07 -11.09 0.92
N GLY A 204 12.61 -12.26 0.48
CA GLY A 204 11.22 -12.50 0.13
C GLY A 204 10.46 -13.20 1.25
N GLY A 205 10.46 -14.53 1.25
CA GLY A 205 9.65 -15.36 2.17
C GLY A 205 9.89 -15.09 3.66
N ASN A 206 11.10 -14.67 4.01
CA ASN A 206 11.58 -14.35 5.36
C ASN A 206 11.44 -12.87 5.73
N PHE A 207 10.93 -12.00 4.85
CA PHE A 207 10.86 -10.56 5.07
C PHE A 207 10.15 -10.20 6.40
N CYS A 208 9.07 -10.92 6.73
CA CYS A 208 8.29 -10.65 7.94
C CYS A 208 8.79 -11.32 9.24
N ASP A 209 9.94 -11.99 9.21
CA ASP A 209 10.45 -12.70 10.40
C ASP A 209 10.98 -11.73 11.48
N GLY A 210 11.34 -10.51 11.09
CA GLY A 210 11.85 -9.44 11.95
C GLY A 210 10.79 -8.48 12.52
N ASP A 211 11.17 -7.21 12.55
CA ASP A 211 10.37 -6.06 12.99
C ASP A 211 9.89 -5.18 11.83
N ASN A 212 10.01 -5.66 10.60
CA ASN A 212 9.44 -5.00 9.42
C ASN A 212 7.92 -4.81 9.57
N LEU A 213 7.42 -3.69 9.08
CA LEU A 213 5.99 -3.34 9.17
C LEU A 213 5.22 -3.85 7.96
N GLY A 214 5.76 -3.67 6.76
CA GLY A 214 5.16 -4.11 5.53
C GLY A 214 6.12 -3.95 4.35
N LEU A 215 5.66 -4.44 3.21
CA LEU A 215 6.31 -4.34 1.91
C LEU A 215 5.22 -4.39 0.83
N THR A 216 5.42 -3.68 -0.26
CA THR A 216 4.68 -3.89 -1.50
C THR A 216 5.59 -4.64 -2.46
N ALA A 217 5.17 -5.84 -2.84
CA ALA A 217 5.89 -6.66 -3.79
C ALA A 217 5.23 -6.56 -5.16
N SER A 218 6.02 -6.12 -6.13
CA SER A 218 5.72 -6.20 -7.55
C SER A 218 5.81 -7.64 -8.05
N ILE A 219 4.67 -8.34 -8.14
CA ILE A 219 4.64 -9.71 -8.63
C ILE A 219 4.47 -9.69 -10.14
N GLN A 220 5.43 -10.25 -10.87
CA GLN A 220 5.41 -10.35 -12.32
C GLN A 220 4.88 -11.72 -12.77
N PRO A 221 3.62 -11.83 -13.25
CA PRO A 221 3.13 -13.04 -13.89
C PRO A 221 3.73 -13.17 -15.30
N LEU A 222 3.75 -14.40 -15.81
CA LEU A 222 4.17 -14.68 -17.18
C LEU A 222 3.04 -15.37 -17.92
N GLU A 223 2.73 -14.92 -19.12
CA GLU A 223 1.94 -15.69 -20.08
C GLU A 223 2.82 -16.44 -21.06
N ARG A 224 2.22 -17.41 -21.74
CA ARG A 224 2.85 -18.06 -22.89
C ARG A 224 2.36 -17.40 -24.16
N ASN A 225 3.28 -16.84 -24.92
CA ASN A 225 2.95 -16.34 -26.24
C ASN A 225 2.64 -17.49 -27.23
N SER A 226 2.25 -17.14 -28.46
CA SER A 226 1.90 -18.10 -29.51
C SER A 226 3.02 -19.10 -29.82
N ASN A 227 4.28 -18.71 -29.65
CA ASN A 227 5.48 -19.55 -29.81
C ASN A 227 5.86 -20.33 -28.54
N GLY A 228 5.10 -20.20 -27.46
CA GLY A 228 5.34 -20.84 -26.16
C GLY A 228 6.46 -20.19 -25.34
N GLN A 229 6.95 -19.03 -25.76
CA GLN A 229 7.93 -18.26 -25.00
C GLN A 229 7.22 -17.47 -23.90
N ALA A 230 7.96 -17.13 -22.85
CA ALA A 230 7.47 -16.28 -21.78
C ALA A 230 7.23 -14.85 -22.29
N GLU A 231 6.06 -14.31 -22.00
CA GLU A 231 5.69 -12.91 -22.21
C GLU A 231 5.17 -12.34 -20.89
N GLU A 232 5.47 -11.07 -20.62
CA GLU A 232 5.11 -10.43 -19.36
C GLU A 232 3.65 -9.98 -19.39
N GLU A 233 2.92 -10.33 -18.33
CA GLU A 233 1.59 -9.82 -18.04
C GLU A 233 1.66 -8.50 -17.25
N GLU A 234 0.50 -7.87 -17.01
CA GLU A 234 0.43 -6.72 -16.11
C GLU A 234 0.92 -7.13 -14.71
N GLU A 235 1.80 -6.31 -14.15
CA GLU A 235 2.36 -6.51 -12.82
C GLU A 235 1.27 -6.38 -11.75
N ILE A 236 1.30 -7.29 -10.78
CA ILE A 236 0.32 -7.34 -9.69
C ILE A 236 0.97 -6.80 -8.42
N ALA A 237 0.39 -5.72 -7.89
CA ALA A 237 0.84 -5.14 -6.63
C ALA A 237 0.37 -6.02 -5.45
N SER A 238 1.32 -6.63 -4.74
CA SER A 238 1.05 -7.46 -3.57
C SER A 238 1.50 -6.77 -2.29
N ILE A 239 0.55 -6.21 -1.56
CA ILE A 239 0.80 -5.61 -0.26
C ILE A 239 0.95 -6.71 0.78
N ILE A 240 2.06 -6.69 1.52
CA ILE A 240 2.38 -7.62 2.59
C ILE A 240 2.48 -6.83 3.89
N LEU A 241 1.52 -7.00 4.80
CA LEU A 241 1.56 -6.40 6.13
C LEU A 241 2.12 -7.40 7.13
N CYS A 242 3.30 -7.17 7.68
CA CYS A 242 3.93 -8.14 8.56
C CYS A 242 3.23 -8.26 9.92
N PRO A 243 3.25 -9.42 10.58
CA PRO A 243 2.63 -9.62 11.90
C PRO A 243 3.10 -8.60 12.95
N PHE A 244 4.36 -8.15 12.84
CA PHE A 244 4.91 -7.13 13.72
C PHE A 244 4.09 -5.82 13.70
N ALA A 245 3.60 -5.37 12.53
CA ALA A 245 2.79 -4.15 12.42
C ALA A 245 1.50 -4.20 13.24
N PHE A 246 0.93 -5.39 13.45
CA PHE A 246 -0.30 -5.59 14.20
C PHE A 246 -0.04 -5.75 15.70
N ASP A 247 0.82 -6.70 16.06
CA ASP A 247 0.83 -7.27 17.42
C ASP A 247 1.94 -6.71 18.29
N ARG A 248 3.11 -6.46 17.70
CA ARG A 248 4.36 -6.18 18.44
C ARG A 248 4.85 -4.75 18.26
N SER A 249 4.42 -4.06 17.20
CA SER A 249 4.80 -2.69 16.92
C SER A 249 4.37 -1.76 18.06
N PRO A 250 5.27 -0.88 18.56
CA PRO A 250 4.96 0.06 19.64
C PRO A 250 4.09 1.23 19.17
N ARG A 251 3.76 1.28 17.87
CA ARG A 251 2.95 2.35 17.29
C ARG A 251 1.53 2.36 17.88
N PRO A 252 0.91 3.54 18.04
CA PRO A 252 -0.49 3.67 18.47
C PRO A 252 -1.47 2.84 17.63
N ASN A 253 -2.54 2.34 18.24
CA ASN A 253 -3.52 1.50 17.53
C ASN A 253 -4.50 2.30 16.67
N SER A 254 -4.59 3.62 16.88
CA SER A 254 -5.49 4.50 16.13
C SER A 254 -4.94 5.90 15.97
N TYR A 255 -5.45 6.65 14.98
CA TYR A 255 -5.14 8.09 14.85
C TYR A 255 -5.50 8.90 16.11
N LYS A 256 -6.52 8.49 16.88
CA LYS A 256 -6.88 9.16 18.13
C LYS A 256 -5.76 9.02 19.17
N GLU A 257 -5.25 7.82 19.36
CA GLU A 257 -4.13 7.54 20.26
C GLU A 257 -2.86 8.24 19.77
N ALA A 258 -2.58 8.17 18.48
CA ALA A 258 -1.44 8.84 17.87
C ALA A 258 -1.46 10.36 18.10
N ASN A 259 -2.61 11.02 17.87
CA ASN A 259 -2.76 12.44 18.11
C ASN A 259 -2.59 12.83 19.59
N ALA A 260 -2.91 11.94 20.53
CA ALA A 260 -2.72 12.19 21.96
C ALA A 260 -1.24 12.19 22.37
N LEU A 261 -0.35 11.61 21.55
CA LEU A 261 1.10 11.64 21.77
C LEU A 261 1.76 12.91 21.24
N LEU A 262 1.05 13.73 20.46
CA LEU A 262 1.60 14.96 19.89
C LEU A 262 1.79 16.00 20.98
N SER A 263 3.06 16.26 21.31
CA SER A 263 3.48 17.36 22.17
C SER A 263 4.79 17.96 21.67
N GLU A 264 5.12 19.15 22.14
CA GLU A 264 6.43 19.77 21.85
C GLU A 264 7.58 18.83 22.24
N GLY A 265 8.61 18.76 21.40
CA GLY A 265 9.79 17.92 21.61
C GLY A 265 9.60 16.43 21.31
N LYS A 266 8.39 15.97 20.94
CA LYS A 266 8.16 14.58 20.52
C LYS A 266 8.52 14.35 19.06
N ASN A 267 9.14 13.20 18.78
CA ASN A 267 9.36 12.77 17.41
C ASN A 267 8.02 12.37 16.79
N LEU A 268 7.70 12.95 15.62
CA LEU A 268 6.45 12.66 14.93
C LEU A 268 6.33 11.19 14.54
N ALA A 269 7.46 10.51 14.27
CA ALA A 269 7.45 9.09 13.96
C ALA A 269 6.73 8.27 15.05
N ASP A 270 6.88 8.65 16.32
CA ASP A 270 6.25 7.97 17.47
C ASP A 270 4.74 8.19 17.55
N ALA A 271 4.23 9.20 16.84
CA ALA A 271 2.82 9.56 16.75
C ALA A 271 2.20 9.19 15.39
N VAL A 272 2.63 8.06 14.81
CA VAL A 272 2.06 7.47 13.60
C VAL A 272 1.30 6.19 13.96
N PRO A 273 -0.01 6.07 13.67
CA PRO A 273 -0.76 4.88 14.02
C PRO A 273 -0.39 3.68 13.13
N LYS A 274 -0.62 2.46 13.63
CA LYS A 274 -0.38 1.22 12.88
C LYS A 274 -1.06 1.17 11.51
N SER A 275 -2.26 1.75 11.39
CA SER A 275 -2.99 1.83 10.11
C SER A 275 -2.25 2.62 9.03
N ALA A 276 -1.29 3.47 9.40
CA ALA A 276 -0.49 4.22 8.44
C ALA A 276 0.42 3.29 7.60
N THR A 277 0.75 2.09 8.07
CA THR A 277 1.45 1.09 7.26
C THR A 277 0.64 0.76 6.01
N LEU A 278 -0.67 0.49 6.13
CA LEU A 278 -1.52 0.23 4.97
C LEU A 278 -1.57 1.44 4.01
N VAL A 279 -1.58 2.68 4.53
CA VAL A 279 -1.53 3.89 3.69
C VAL A 279 -0.21 3.97 2.93
N HIS A 280 0.90 3.70 3.60
CA HIS A 280 2.24 3.73 3.03
C HIS A 280 2.37 2.70 1.90
N GLU A 281 2.02 1.43 2.16
CA GLU A 281 2.05 0.39 1.14
C GLU A 281 1.14 0.71 -0.06
N MET A 282 -0.01 1.34 0.19
CA MET A 282 -0.90 1.75 -0.91
C MET A 282 -0.27 2.80 -1.83
N PHE A 283 0.64 3.65 -1.32
CA PHE A 283 1.36 4.57 -2.19
C PHE A 283 2.29 3.82 -3.13
N HIS A 284 3.05 2.83 -2.64
CA HIS A 284 3.87 1.97 -3.48
C HIS A 284 3.01 1.23 -4.51
N ALA A 285 1.92 0.60 -4.08
CA ALA A 285 1.04 -0.17 -4.97
C ALA A 285 0.38 0.68 -6.10
N LEU A 286 0.13 1.97 -5.88
CA LEU A 286 -0.46 2.85 -6.92
C LEU A 286 0.57 3.57 -7.79
N ARG A 287 1.83 3.67 -7.35
CA ARG A 287 2.85 4.50 -7.99
C ARG A 287 4.10 3.72 -8.41
N GLY A 288 4.13 2.42 -8.13
CA GLY A 288 5.27 1.54 -8.31
C GLY A 288 6.27 1.61 -7.16
N ASP A 289 7.12 0.59 -7.09
CA ASP A 289 8.09 0.38 -6.01
C ASP A 289 9.06 1.55 -5.83
N ALA A 290 9.38 2.29 -6.90
CA ALA A 290 10.28 3.45 -6.84
C ALA A 290 9.72 4.67 -6.09
N PHE A 291 8.41 4.72 -5.80
CA PHE A 291 7.82 5.85 -5.08
C PHE A 291 8.21 5.80 -3.60
N LEU A 292 9.24 6.57 -3.23
CA LEU A 292 9.81 6.59 -1.87
C LEU A 292 10.44 5.25 -1.45
N ALA A 293 11.22 4.55 -2.28
CA ALA A 293 11.94 3.34 -1.85
C ALA A 293 13.35 3.61 -1.27
N GLY A 294 13.78 2.72 -0.36
CA GLY A 294 15.16 2.62 0.11
C GLY A 294 15.63 3.82 0.95
N ASP A 295 16.82 4.35 0.66
CA ASP A 295 17.39 5.52 1.36
C ASP A 295 16.51 6.79 1.31
N ASN A 296 15.52 6.80 0.41
CA ASN A 296 14.53 7.87 0.26
C ASN A 296 13.25 7.67 1.10
N GLU A 297 13.05 6.50 1.71
CA GLU A 297 12.02 6.27 2.76
C GLU A 297 12.36 7.04 4.03
N GLU A 298 13.65 7.14 4.32
CA GLU A 298 14.13 7.89 5.47
C GLU A 298 14.08 9.39 5.19
N CYS A 299 13.19 10.09 5.90
CA CYS A 299 13.33 11.54 6.08
C CYS A 299 14.61 11.82 6.89
N LYS A 300 15.77 11.85 6.21
CA LYS A 300 17.05 12.26 6.80
C LYS A 300 16.97 13.74 7.18
N PHE A 301 16.58 14.03 8.42
CA PHE A 301 16.67 15.38 8.96
C PHE A 301 18.16 15.73 9.10
N PRO A 302 18.61 16.90 8.61
CA PRO A 302 19.95 17.36 8.96
C PRO A 302 20.05 17.47 10.49
N SER A 303 21.09 16.86 11.05
CA SER A 303 21.43 16.96 12.47
C SER A 303 21.39 18.42 12.93
N PRO A 304 20.93 18.73 14.16
CA PRO A 304 20.77 20.11 14.65
C PRO A 304 22.06 20.96 14.74
N THR A 305 23.20 20.46 14.26
CA THR A 305 24.52 21.07 14.46
C THR A 305 24.96 22.09 13.41
N SER A 306 24.14 22.45 12.42
CA SER A 306 24.46 23.60 11.54
C SER A 306 23.49 24.76 11.75
N ARG A 307 23.67 25.47 12.87
CA ARG A 307 23.36 26.91 12.90
C ARG A 307 24.29 27.61 11.91
N ASN A 308 23.86 27.75 10.67
CA ASN A 308 24.38 28.81 9.81
C ASN A 308 23.48 30.02 9.98
N SER A 309 24.03 30.99 10.71
CA SER A 309 23.59 32.38 10.72
C SER A 309 23.47 32.92 9.30
N TYR A 310 22.25 33.29 8.92
CA TYR A 310 21.92 34.38 8.00
C TYR A 310 20.60 35.00 8.45
#